data_AF-A0A660S080-F1
#
_entry.id   AF-A0A660S080-F1
#
_cell.length_a   1.000
_cell.length_b   1.000
_cell.length_c   1.000
_cell.angle_alpha   90.00
_cell.angle_beta   90.00
_cell.angle_gamma   90.00
#
_symmetry.space_group_name_H-M   'P 1'
#
loop_
_entity.id
_entity.type
_entity.pdbx_description
1 polymer ?
#
loop_
_entity_poly.entity_id
_entity_poly.type
_entity_poly.pdbx_seq_one_letter_code
_entity_poly.pdbx_strand_id
1 'polypeptide(L)'
;MYFIRTKSYYKYAVDLFKDLYKHKEGDPALYKKAREIFEIGLKAVWSLSQITPPKEKPTFEELYKKTLESLSPEDASIIQKIYQDLFFKELSKEEILNRLDTYLSVLKEALKPVL
;
A
#
# COMPACT_ATOMS: atom_id res chain seq x y z
N MET A 1 2.47 2.41 21.00
CA MET A 1 1.22 2.63 20.23
C MET A 1 1.43 2.61 18.70
N TYR A 2 2.63 2.96 18.20
CA TYR A 2 2.97 3.03 16.75
C TYR A 2 2.97 1.68 16.02
N PHE A 3 3.54 0.64 16.65
CA PHE A 3 3.53 -0.71 16.10
C PHE A 3 2.10 -1.26 15.96
N ILE A 4 1.20 -0.94 16.90
CA ILE A 4 -0.21 -1.34 16.82
C ILE A 4 -0.89 -0.70 15.61
N ARG A 5 -0.67 0.60 15.34
CA ARG A 5 -1.24 1.30 14.17
C ARG A 5 -0.72 0.72 12.87
N THR A 6 0.58 0.49 12.79
CA THR A 6 1.23 -0.13 11.62
C THR A 6 0.65 -1.51 11.32
N LYS A 7 0.58 -2.39 12.33
CA LYS A 7 -0.03 -3.72 12.21
C LYS A 7 -1.49 -3.63 11.77
N SER A 8 -2.27 -2.72 12.35
CA SER A 8 -3.68 -2.54 12.00
C SER A 8 -3.87 -2.08 10.56
N TYR A 9 -3.09 -1.09 10.09
CA TYR A 9 -3.17 -0.64 8.70
C TYR A 9 -2.72 -1.72 7.72
N TYR A 10 -1.61 -2.40 7.99
CA TYR A 10 -1.14 -3.48 7.13
C TYR A 10 -2.17 -4.62 7.05
N LYS A 11 -2.70 -5.06 8.21
CA LYS A 11 -3.76 -6.08 8.25
C LYS A 11 -4.99 -5.65 7.47
N TYR A 12 -5.41 -4.38 7.62
CA TYR A 12 -6.55 -3.85 6.88
C TYR A 12 -6.33 -3.86 5.37
N ALA A 13 -5.14 -3.48 4.89
CA ALA A 13 -4.79 -3.58 3.48
C ALA A 13 -4.83 -5.03 2.95
N VAL A 14 -4.34 -5.99 3.75
CA VAL A 14 -4.38 -7.42 3.40
C VAL A 14 -5.81 -7.95 3.35
N ASP A 15 -6.67 -7.56 4.30
CA ASP A 15 -8.06 -8.01 4.33
C ASP A 15 -8.86 -7.42 3.16
N LEU A 16 -8.64 -6.15 2.81
CA LEU A 16 -9.19 -5.53 1.60
C LEU A 16 -8.70 -6.21 0.31
N PHE A 17 -7.44 -6.63 0.27
CA PHE A 17 -6.88 -7.37 -0.87
C PHE A 17 -7.55 -8.73 -1.06
N LYS A 18 -7.82 -9.47 0.03
CA LYS A 18 -8.58 -10.73 -0.06
C LYS A 18 -9.99 -10.51 -0.61
N ASP A 19 -10.63 -9.41 -0.24
CA ASP A 19 -11.94 -9.05 -0.77
C ASP A 19 -11.90 -8.68 -2.25
N LEU A 20 -10.75 -8.23 -2.77
CA LEU A 20 -10.58 -7.88 -4.18
C LEU A 20 -10.79 -9.09 -5.11
N TYR A 21 -10.47 -10.30 -4.66
CA TYR A 21 -10.70 -11.53 -5.43
C TYR A 21 -12.19 -11.76 -5.76
N LYS A 22 -13.10 -11.23 -4.94
CA LYS A 22 -14.55 -11.37 -5.10
C LYS A 22 -15.12 -10.47 -6.20
N HIS A 23 -14.38 -9.45 -6.64
CA HIS A 23 -14.81 -8.55 -7.71
C HIS A 23 -14.69 -9.22 -9.09
N LYS A 24 -15.55 -8.84 -10.03
CA LYS A 24 -15.49 -9.34 -11.42
C LYS A 24 -14.53 -8.51 -12.26
N GLU A 25 -14.06 -9.09 -13.36
CA GLU A 25 -13.30 -8.34 -14.38
C GLU A 25 -14.18 -7.22 -14.95
N GLY A 26 -13.58 -6.05 -15.20
CA GLY A 26 -14.29 -4.86 -15.68
C GLY A 26 -15.14 -4.14 -14.64
N ASP A 27 -15.15 -4.57 -13.37
CA ASP A 27 -15.83 -3.84 -12.30
C ASP A 27 -15.11 -2.49 -12.04
N PRO A 28 -15.79 -1.34 -12.25
CA PRO A 28 -15.19 -0.03 -12.03
C PRO A 28 -14.76 0.20 -10.56
N ALA A 29 -15.33 -0.54 -9.60
CA ALA A 29 -14.90 -0.50 -8.21
C ALA A 29 -13.51 -1.10 -7.98
N LEU A 30 -13.00 -1.92 -8.90
CA LEU A 30 -11.76 -2.68 -8.73
C LEU A 30 -10.55 -1.75 -8.66
N TYR A 31 -10.44 -0.77 -9.58
CA TYR A 31 -9.37 0.24 -9.53
C TYR A 31 -9.45 1.12 -8.29
N LYS A 32 -10.67 1.54 -7.93
CA LYS A 32 -10.87 2.38 -6.75
C LYS A 32 -10.38 1.67 -5.49
N LYS A 33 -10.73 0.39 -5.33
CA LYS A 33 -10.29 -0.43 -4.19
C LYS A 33 -8.79 -0.75 -4.25
N ALA A 34 -8.25 -1.02 -5.43
CA ALA A 34 -6.81 -1.25 -5.59
C ALA A 34 -5.99 -0.03 -5.13
N ARG A 35 -6.41 1.17 -5.51
CA ARG A 35 -5.78 2.42 -5.07
C ARG A 35 -5.96 2.64 -3.56
N GLU A 36 -7.13 2.33 -3.01
CA GLU A 36 -7.36 2.38 -1.57
C GLU A 36 -6.43 1.45 -0.78
N ILE A 37 -6.24 0.20 -1.23
CA ILE A 37 -5.29 -0.75 -0.64
C ILE A 37 -3.87 -0.20 -0.68
N PHE A 38 -3.48 0.38 -1.82
CA PHE A 38 -2.18 1.02 -1.97
C PHE A 38 -1.99 2.16 -0.97
N GLU A 39 -2.97 3.06 -0.84
CA GLU A 39 -2.92 4.16 0.14
C GLU A 39 -2.81 3.66 1.59
N ILE A 40 -3.56 2.62 1.96
CA ILE A 40 -3.53 2.05 3.31
C ILE A 40 -2.18 1.39 3.59
N GLY A 41 -1.60 0.69 2.61
CA GLY A 41 -0.26 0.13 2.72
C GLY A 41 0.80 1.20 2.98
N LEU A 42 0.74 2.34 2.27
CA LEU A 42 1.66 3.46 2.50
C LEU A 42 1.50 4.02 3.93
N LYS A 43 0.26 4.15 4.41
CA LYS A 43 -0.02 4.56 5.79
C LYS A 43 0.58 3.61 6.82
N ALA A 44 0.64 2.31 6.53
CA ALA A 44 1.28 1.34 7.42
C ALA A 44 2.77 1.64 7.59
N VAL A 45 3.51 1.80 6.49
CA VAL A 45 4.95 2.12 6.54
C VAL A 45 5.18 3.49 7.17
N TRP A 46 4.46 4.50 6.71
CA TRP A 46 4.61 5.86 7.25
C TRP A 46 4.32 5.94 8.76
N SER A 47 3.42 5.10 9.28
CA SER A 47 3.12 5.04 10.72
C SER A 47 4.32 4.59 11.58
N LEU A 48 5.33 3.95 10.99
CA LEU A 48 6.59 3.66 11.68
C LEU A 48 7.46 4.88 11.85
N SER A 49 7.47 5.76 10.85
CA SER A 49 8.27 6.97 10.84
C SER A 49 7.71 8.07 11.76
N GLN A 50 6.46 7.92 12.23
CA GLN A 50 5.79 8.89 13.09
C GLN A 50 5.88 8.51 14.56
N ILE A 51 6.80 9.14 15.30
CA ILE A 51 6.89 9.03 16.77
C ILE A 51 5.75 9.81 17.45
N THR A 52 5.00 10.65 16.74
CA THR A 52 3.81 11.33 17.27
C THR A 52 2.73 11.36 16.20
N PRO A 53 1.44 11.19 16.55
CA PRO A 53 0.38 11.42 15.57
C PRO A 53 0.47 12.86 15.08
N PRO A 54 0.55 13.11 13.76
CA PRO A 54 0.58 14.46 13.26
C PRO A 54 -0.76 15.14 13.55
N LYS A 55 -0.69 16.47 13.68
CA LYS A 55 -1.86 17.31 13.92
C LYS A 55 -2.81 17.31 12.72
N GLU A 56 -2.27 17.08 11.52
CA GLU A 56 -3.02 17.04 10.27
C GLU A 56 -2.87 15.68 9.59
N LYS A 57 -3.88 15.29 8.80
CA LYS A 57 -3.81 14.07 8.00
C LYS A 57 -2.79 14.30 6.88
N PRO A 58 -1.77 13.43 6.72
CA PRO A 58 -0.81 13.58 5.65
C PRO A 58 -1.51 13.45 4.30
N THR A 59 -1.05 14.23 3.33
CA THR A 59 -1.47 14.09 1.93
C THR A 59 -0.96 12.79 1.34
N PHE A 60 -1.56 12.34 0.24
CA PHE A 60 -1.08 11.16 -0.48
C PHE A 60 0.38 11.29 -0.93
N GLU A 61 0.76 12.46 -1.46
CA GLU A 61 2.12 12.73 -1.93
C GLU A 61 3.15 12.66 -0.79
N GLU A 62 2.81 13.19 0.38
CA GLU A 62 3.66 13.08 1.57
C GLU A 62 3.81 11.64 2.04
N LEU A 63 2.71 10.88 2.11
CA LEU A 63 2.72 9.46 2.46
C LEU A 63 3.62 8.69 1.50
N TYR A 64 3.44 8.92 0.21
CA TYR A 64 4.19 8.24 -0.84
C TYR A 64 5.68 8.56 -0.74
N LYS A 65 6.06 9.85 -0.70
CA LYS A 65 7.45 10.28 -0.62
C LYS A 65 8.14 9.72 0.63
N LYS A 66 7.51 9.86 1.80
CA LYS A 66 8.08 9.38 3.08
C LYS A 66 8.21 7.87 3.14
N THR A 67 7.27 7.15 2.52
CA THR A 67 7.34 5.69 2.42
C THR A 67 8.53 5.28 1.58
N LEU A 68 8.72 5.89 0.40
CA LEU A 68 9.87 5.60 -0.46
C LEU A 68 11.21 5.93 0.22
N GLU A 69 11.30 7.03 0.96
CA GLU A 69 12.49 7.39 1.76
C GLU A 69 12.82 6.36 2.86
N SER A 70 11.81 5.59 3.31
CA SER A 70 11.96 4.62 4.41
C SER A 70 12.29 3.21 3.92
N LEU A 71 12.36 3.00 2.60
CA LEU A 71 12.56 1.69 1.97
C LEU A 71 13.94 1.60 1.33
N SER A 72 14.37 0.37 1.02
CA SER A 72 15.56 0.17 0.20
C SER A 72 15.34 0.75 -1.21
N PRO A 73 16.40 1.15 -1.93
CA PRO A 73 16.27 1.65 -3.30
C PRO A 73 15.57 0.66 -4.25
N GLU A 74 15.77 -0.64 -4.04
CA GLU A 74 15.16 -1.72 -4.81
C GLU A 74 13.64 -1.77 -4.55
N ASP A 75 13.23 -1.82 -3.28
CA ASP A 75 11.82 -1.82 -2.89
C ASP A 75 11.10 -0.54 -3.32
N ALA A 76 11.76 0.61 -3.17
CA ALA A 76 11.24 1.90 -3.60
C ALA A 76 10.99 1.92 -5.12
N SER A 77 11.88 1.33 -5.92
CA SER A 77 11.69 1.21 -7.37
C SER A 77 10.49 0.33 -7.72
N ILE A 78 10.31 -0.79 -7.01
CA ILE A 78 9.16 -1.69 -7.19
C ILE A 78 7.85 -0.95 -6.88
N ILE A 79 7.77 -0.26 -5.75
CA ILE A 79 6.57 0.50 -5.35
C ILE A 79 6.29 1.63 -6.36
N GLN A 80 7.30 2.33 -6.86
CA GLN A 80 7.13 3.36 -7.88
C GLN A 80 6.54 2.79 -9.17
N LYS A 81 7.00 1.63 -9.61
CA LYS A 81 6.46 0.95 -10.79
C LYS A 81 5.00 0.54 -10.59
N ILE A 82 4.68 -0.02 -9.42
CA ILE A 82 3.31 -0.42 -9.08
C ILE A 82 2.38 0.78 -9.01
N TYR A 83 2.83 1.91 -8.45
CA TYR A 83 2.10 3.17 -8.47
C TYR A 83 1.79 3.60 -9.92
N GLN A 84 2.79 3.59 -10.79
CA GLN A 84 2.60 3.96 -12.19
C GLN A 84 1.57 3.04 -12.89
N ASP A 85 1.66 1.74 -12.65
CA ASP A 85 0.77 0.75 -13.21
C ASP A 85 -0.69 0.92 -12.72
N LEU A 86 -0.92 1.12 -11.41
CA LEU A 86 -2.28 1.21 -10.84
C LEU A 86 -2.99 2.55 -11.10
N PHE A 87 -2.24 3.64 -11.30
CA PHE A 87 -2.81 4.98 -11.43
C PHE A 87 -2.93 5.46 -12.88
N PHE A 88 -2.07 4.98 -13.78
CA PHE A 88 -1.99 5.51 -15.15
C PHE A 88 -2.16 4.48 -16.27
N LYS A 89 -2.19 3.17 -15.96
CA LYS A 89 -2.38 2.13 -16.98
C LYS A 89 -3.71 1.41 -16.82
N GLU A 90 -4.20 0.90 -17.95
CA GLU A 90 -5.25 -0.10 -17.98
C GLU A 90 -4.61 -1.50 -17.88
N LEU A 91 -4.90 -2.15 -16.78
CA LEU A 91 -4.53 -3.49 -16.36
C LEU A 91 -5.76 -4.39 -16.28
N SER A 92 -5.57 -5.67 -16.56
CA SER A 92 -6.53 -6.73 -16.24
C SER A 92 -6.68 -6.92 -14.73
N LYS A 93 -7.75 -7.61 -14.32
CA LYS A 93 -7.94 -7.96 -12.89
C LYS A 93 -6.73 -8.73 -12.34
N GLU A 94 -6.23 -9.69 -13.11
CA GLU A 94 -5.11 -10.54 -12.69
C GLU A 94 -3.82 -9.73 -12.52
N GLU A 95 -3.54 -8.79 -13.42
CA GLU A 95 -2.40 -7.89 -13.28
C GLU A 95 -2.52 -7.02 -12.03
N ILE A 96 -3.69 -6.47 -11.75
CA ILE A 96 -3.93 -5.66 -10.54
C ILE A 96 -3.68 -6.49 -9.28
N LEU A 97 -4.19 -7.72 -9.23
CA LEU A 97 -3.98 -8.62 -8.11
C LEU A 97 -2.50 -8.95 -7.93
N ASN A 98 -1.79 -9.27 -9.00
CA ASN A 98 -0.35 -9.57 -8.95
C ASN A 98 0.48 -8.36 -8.50
N ARG A 99 0.14 -7.16 -8.94
CA ARG A 99 0.80 -5.91 -8.52
C ARG A 99 0.57 -5.63 -7.04
N LEU A 100 -0.66 -5.81 -6.55
CA LEU A 100 -0.98 -5.62 -5.13
C LEU A 100 -0.37 -6.70 -4.24
N ASP A 101 -0.29 -7.94 -4.70
CA ASP A 101 0.38 -9.03 -3.97
C ASP A 101 1.89 -8.75 -3.81
N THR A 102 2.54 -8.34 -4.90
CA THR A 102 3.95 -7.90 -4.89
C THR A 102 4.13 -6.73 -3.93
N TYR A 103 3.26 -5.72 -4.02
CA TYR A 103 3.28 -4.55 -3.15
C TYR A 103 3.17 -4.93 -1.66
N LEU A 104 2.17 -5.73 -1.29
CA LEU A 104 1.95 -6.17 0.09
C LEU A 104 3.09 -7.05 0.61
N SER A 105 3.77 -7.80 -0.26
CA SER A 105 4.95 -8.59 0.08
C SER A 105 6.16 -7.72 0.36
N VAL A 106 6.42 -6.70 -0.47
CA VAL A 106 7.47 -5.69 -0.21
C VAL A 106 7.21 -4.99 1.12
N LEU A 107 5.97 -4.55 1.36
CA LEU A 107 5.60 -3.94 2.64
C LEU A 107 5.79 -4.90 3.80
N LYS A 108 5.46 -6.19 3.65
CA LYS A 108 5.63 -7.18 4.71
C LYS A 108 7.09 -7.28 5.17
N GLU A 109 8.03 -7.36 4.22
CA GLU A 109 9.45 -7.44 4.55
C GLU A 109 9.95 -6.14 5.17
N ALA A 110 9.53 -4.98 4.66
CA ALA A 110 9.86 -3.69 5.26
C ALA A 110 9.31 -3.54 6.70
N LEU A 111 8.14 -4.09 6.96
CA LEU A 111 7.47 -4.07 8.26
C LEU A 111 7.84 -5.27 9.16
N LYS A 112 8.69 -6.20 8.70
CA LYS A 112 9.04 -7.41 9.45
C LYS A 112 9.59 -7.16 10.87
N PRO A 113 10.39 -6.12 11.14
CA PRO A 113 10.86 -5.83 12.50
C PRO A 113 9.72 -5.50 13.49
N VAL A 114 8.54 -5.18 12.97
CA VAL A 114 7.43 -4.65 13.76
C VAL A 114 6.15 -5.46 13.63
N LEU A 115 6.08 -6.46 12.74
CA LEU A 115 4.91 -7.31 12.48
C LEU A 115 4.75 -8.43 13.50
#